data_AF-A0A8S0FYP5-F1
#
_entry.id   AF-A0A8S0FYP5-F1
#
_cell.length_a   1.000
_cell.length_b   1.000
_cell.length_c   1.000
_cell.angle_alpha   90.00
_cell.angle_beta   90.00
_cell.angle_gamma   90.00
#
_symmetry.space_group_name_H-M   'P 1'
#
loop_
_entity.id
_entity.type
_entity.pdbx_description
1 polymer ?
#
loop_
_entity_poly.entity_id
_entity_poly.type
_entity_poly.pdbx_seq_one_letter_code
_entity_poly.pdbx_strand_id
1 'polypeptide(L)'
;MDKKVWLALAILSLGGCRIVSQQELADLKSPPNPHMANIDQTWQKNIVPQVVENARPVAELMAALQAEKDVDAACKTLGYRSQEENPCIFYVKVEGSITNIDAKSRSGKMTITDISGTNIVVQTGPTLRGTLLRDAYKGASYEHFND
;
A
#
# COMPACT_ATOMS: atom_id res chain seq x y z
N MET A 1 58.49 -2.30 6.90
CA MET A 1 57.24 -1.62 7.26
C MET A 1 57.21 -1.45 8.76
N ASP A 2 57.28 -0.20 9.22
CA ASP A 2 57.52 0.12 10.62
C ASP A 2 56.36 -0.29 11.53
N LYS A 3 56.68 -0.73 12.75
CA LYS A 3 55.72 -1.06 13.82
C LYS A 3 54.69 0.07 14.04
N LYS A 4 55.08 1.32 13.76
CA LYS A 4 54.21 2.51 13.82
C LYS A 4 53.09 2.49 12.78
N VAL A 5 53.34 1.95 11.58
CA VAL A 5 52.34 1.83 10.51
C VAL A 5 51.31 0.75 10.85
N TRP A 6 51.74 -0.37 11.45
CA TRP A 6 50.83 -1.41 11.94
C TRP A 6 49.97 -0.94 13.12
N LEU A 7 50.54 -0.16 14.04
CA LEU A 7 49.77 0.42 15.15
C LEU A 7 48.72 1.42 14.66
N ALA A 8 49.06 2.27 13.69
CA ALA A 8 48.12 3.22 13.12
C ALA A 8 46.95 2.53 12.41
N LEU A 9 47.21 1.45 11.67
CA LEU A 9 46.18 0.65 10.99
C LEU A 9 45.23 -0.03 11.98
N ALA A 10 45.75 -0.50 13.13
CA ALA A 10 44.94 -1.10 14.19
C ALA A 10 44.07 -0.07 14.95
N ILE A 11 44.55 1.16 15.12
CA ILE A 11 43.76 2.23 15.77
C ILE A 11 42.63 2.72 14.83
N LEU A 12 42.89 2.78 13.52
CA LEU A 12 41.88 3.13 12.51
C LEU A 12 40.78 2.06 12.38
N SER A 13 41.09 0.78 12.59
CA SER A 13 40.08 -0.29 12.54
C SER A 13 39.19 -0.36 13.79
N LEU A 14 39.65 0.15 14.94
CA LEU A 14 38.87 0.22 16.18
C LEU A 14 37.81 1.33 16.18
N GLY A 15 37.94 2.35 15.32
CA GLY A 15 36.97 3.45 15.18
C GLY A 15 35.71 3.11 14.37
N GLY A 16 35.65 1.91 13.76
CA GLY A 16 34.52 1.48 12.91
C GLY A 16 33.29 0.97 13.67
N CYS A 17 33.41 0.70 14.97
CA CYS A 17 32.31 0.19 15.79
C CYS A 17 31.73 1.30 16.67
N ARG A 18 30.64 1.94 16.21
CA ARG A 18 29.84 2.85 17.04
C ARG A 18 29.00 2.02 18.02
N ILE A 19 29.22 2.21 19.32
CA ILE A 19 28.30 1.69 20.34
C ILE A 19 27.05 2.56 20.33
N VAL A 20 25.91 1.93 20.07
CA VAL A 20 24.59 2.56 20.06
C VAL A 20 23.80 2.13 21.29
N SER A 21 22.87 2.96 21.75
CA SER A 21 21.95 2.57 22.83
C SER A 21 21.03 1.43 22.37
N GLN A 22 20.41 0.70 23.31
CA GLN A 22 19.44 -0.35 22.95
C GLN A 22 18.25 0.20 22.15
N GLN A 23 17.84 1.45 22.43
CA GLN A 23 16.80 2.16 21.67
C GLN A 23 17.26 2.45 20.24
N GLU A 24 18.44 3.05 20.10
CA GLU A 24 19.01 3.38 18.79
C GLU A 24 19.32 2.11 17.97
N LEU A 25 19.72 1.01 18.63
CA LEU A 25 19.86 -0.30 17.98
C LEU A 25 18.53 -0.86 17.50
N ALA A 26 17.44 -0.68 18.26
CA ALA A 26 16.10 -1.08 17.84
C ALA A 26 15.64 -0.25 16.63
N ASP A 27 15.85 1.07 16.67
CA ASP A 27 15.50 1.98 15.59
C ASP A 27 16.34 1.73 14.31
N LEU A 28 17.62 1.32 14.46
CA LEU A 28 18.50 0.94 13.34
C LEU A 28 18.20 -0.45 12.76
N LYS A 29 17.65 -1.37 13.57
CA LYS A 29 17.29 -2.72 13.12
C LYS A 29 16.03 -2.73 12.26
N SER A 30 15.15 -1.75 12.46
CA SER A 30 13.87 -1.68 11.76
C SER A 30 13.48 -0.21 11.54
N PRO A 31 14.28 0.54 10.75
CA PRO A 31 14.02 1.96 10.55
C PRO A 31 12.63 2.11 9.94
N PRO A 32 11.72 2.89 10.58
CA PRO A 32 10.40 3.13 10.01
C PRO A 32 10.59 3.65 8.59
N ASN A 33 9.88 3.08 7.61
CA ASN A 33 9.90 3.65 6.27
C ASN A 33 9.53 5.15 6.41
N PRO A 34 10.36 6.09 5.93
CA PRO A 34 10.06 7.52 6.05
C PRO A 34 8.72 7.91 5.41
N HIS A 35 8.25 7.14 4.44
CA HIS A 35 6.91 7.25 3.86
C HIS A 35 5.79 6.69 4.75
N MET A 36 6.08 5.93 5.79
CA MET A 36 5.08 5.37 6.72
C MET A 36 5.19 5.90 8.14
N ALA A 37 6.27 6.63 8.47
CA ALA A 37 6.48 7.25 9.78
C ALA A 37 5.36 8.22 10.18
N ASN A 38 4.68 8.85 9.21
CA ASN A 38 3.49 9.67 9.43
C ASN A 38 2.37 9.23 8.48
N ILE A 39 1.59 8.23 8.91
CA ILE A 39 0.57 7.62 8.06
C ILE A 39 -0.55 8.60 7.67
N ASP A 40 -0.93 9.53 8.55
CA ASP A 40 -1.98 10.52 8.26
C ASP A 40 -1.54 11.46 7.13
N GLN A 41 -0.29 11.92 7.18
CA GLN A 41 0.29 12.73 6.11
C GLN A 41 0.41 11.92 4.82
N THR A 42 0.86 10.67 4.89
CA THR A 42 1.00 9.80 3.71
C THR A 42 -0.34 9.47 3.09
N TRP A 43 -1.37 9.28 3.89
CA TRP A 43 -2.74 9.07 3.43
C TRP A 43 -3.20 10.24 2.56
N GLN A 44 -3.13 11.46 3.09
CA GLN A 44 -3.62 12.65 2.40
C GLN A 44 -2.76 13.04 1.19
N LYS A 45 -1.42 12.93 1.30
CA LYS A 45 -0.50 13.43 0.27
C LYS A 45 -0.15 12.40 -0.80
N ASN A 46 -0.29 11.10 -0.52
CA ASN A 46 0.18 10.05 -1.43
C ASN A 46 -0.90 9.01 -1.73
N ILE A 47 -1.49 8.36 -0.70
CA ILE A 47 -2.40 7.22 -0.91
C ILE A 47 -3.68 7.67 -1.62
N VAL A 48 -4.37 8.69 -1.09
CA VAL A 48 -5.62 9.20 -1.69
C VAL A 48 -5.37 9.73 -3.11
N PRO A 49 -4.37 10.58 -3.37
CA PRO A 49 -4.06 11.02 -4.73
C PRO A 49 -3.80 9.86 -5.69
N GLN A 50 -3.00 8.86 -5.30
CA GLN A 50 -2.74 7.69 -6.14
C GLN A 50 -4.04 6.93 -6.46
N VAL A 51 -4.88 6.68 -5.45
CA VAL A 51 -6.17 5.98 -5.66
C VAL A 51 -7.05 6.76 -6.63
N VAL A 52 -7.18 8.07 -6.44
CA VAL A 52 -8.01 8.94 -7.29
C VAL A 52 -7.48 9.01 -8.71
N GLU A 53 -6.16 9.17 -8.89
CA GLU A 53 -5.51 9.25 -10.19
C GLU A 53 -5.64 7.95 -11.00
N ASN A 54 -5.52 6.80 -10.33
CA ASN A 54 -5.57 5.50 -11.00
C ASN A 54 -7.00 4.95 -11.14
N ALA A 55 -7.99 5.57 -10.49
CA ALA A 55 -9.37 5.08 -10.49
C ALA A 55 -10.05 5.25 -11.86
N ARG A 56 -10.69 4.18 -12.32
CA ARG A 56 -11.48 4.16 -13.56
C ARG A 56 -12.97 4.03 -13.26
N PRO A 57 -13.87 4.58 -14.09
CA PRO A 57 -15.30 4.31 -13.98
C PRO A 57 -15.57 2.80 -13.97
N VAL A 58 -16.42 2.34 -13.06
CA VAL A 58 -16.66 0.90 -12.86
C VAL A 58 -17.13 0.19 -14.15
N ALA A 59 -18.01 0.82 -14.93
CA ALA A 59 -18.49 0.25 -16.18
C ALA A 59 -17.36 0.07 -17.21
N GLU A 60 -16.47 1.06 -17.33
CA GLU A 60 -15.32 1.00 -18.23
C GLU A 60 -14.33 -0.07 -17.80
N LEU A 61 -14.03 -0.15 -16.50
CA LEU A 61 -13.14 -1.18 -15.96
C LEU A 61 -13.72 -2.58 -16.22
N MET A 62 -15.00 -2.81 -15.95
CA MET A 62 -15.62 -4.12 -16.13
C MET A 62 -15.62 -4.54 -17.62
N ALA A 63 -15.90 -3.61 -18.53
CA ALA A 63 -15.80 -3.88 -19.96
C ALA A 63 -14.36 -4.21 -20.39
N ALA A 64 -13.38 -3.47 -19.89
CA ALA A 64 -11.97 -3.72 -20.18
C ALA A 64 -11.50 -5.07 -19.61
N LEU A 65 -11.91 -5.42 -18.39
CA LEU A 65 -11.63 -6.73 -17.77
C LEU A 65 -12.19 -7.89 -18.60
N GLN A 66 -13.39 -7.73 -19.18
CA GLN A 66 -14.01 -8.76 -20.03
C GLN A 66 -13.33 -8.92 -21.40
N ALA A 67 -12.66 -7.87 -21.88
CA ALA A 67 -11.93 -7.90 -23.14
C ALA A 67 -10.54 -8.57 -23.02
N GLU A 68 -10.03 -8.71 -21.80
CA GLU A 68 -8.74 -9.33 -21.53
C GLU A 68 -8.85 -10.86 -21.55
N LYS A 69 -7.75 -11.53 -21.94
CA LYS A 69 -7.70 -12.99 -22.05
C LYS A 69 -7.90 -13.68 -20.70
N ASP A 70 -7.26 -13.14 -19.67
CA ASP A 70 -7.25 -13.68 -18.32
C ASP A 70 -6.96 -12.56 -17.30
N VAL A 71 -7.14 -12.89 -16.01
CA VAL A 71 -6.96 -11.93 -14.91
C VAL A 71 -5.51 -11.45 -14.81
N ASP A 72 -4.54 -12.27 -15.21
CA ASP A 72 -3.14 -11.89 -15.14
C ASP A 72 -2.78 -10.82 -16.18
N ALA A 73 -3.25 -11.00 -17.41
CA ALA A 73 -3.16 -10.00 -18.48
C ALA A 73 -3.87 -8.70 -18.05
N ALA A 74 -5.10 -8.81 -17.57
CA ALA A 74 -5.86 -7.67 -17.07
C ALA A 74 -5.16 -6.95 -15.92
N CYS A 75 -4.52 -7.68 -15.01
CA CYS A 75 -3.80 -7.06 -13.91
C CYS A 75 -2.60 -6.24 -14.37
N LYS A 76 -1.88 -6.70 -15.40
CA LYS A 76 -0.72 -5.99 -15.96
C LYS A 76 -1.11 -4.69 -16.64
N THR A 77 -2.30 -4.62 -17.25
CA THR A 77 -2.75 -3.47 -18.05
C THR A 77 -3.67 -2.52 -17.27
N LEU A 78 -4.53 -3.05 -16.39
CA LEU A 78 -5.61 -2.33 -15.73
C LEU A 78 -5.45 -2.23 -14.22
N GLY A 79 -4.60 -3.05 -13.61
CA GLY A 79 -4.49 -3.21 -12.16
C GLY A 79 -3.10 -2.97 -11.61
N TYR A 80 -2.92 -3.40 -10.37
CA TYR A 80 -1.65 -3.40 -9.66
C TYR A 80 -1.58 -4.61 -8.73
N ARG A 81 -0.40 -5.24 -8.69
CA ARG A 81 0.02 -6.16 -7.64
C ARG A 81 1.52 -5.98 -7.43
N SER A 82 1.97 -6.08 -6.19
CA SER A 82 3.38 -5.90 -5.86
C SER A 82 4.23 -7.14 -6.19
N GLN A 83 3.62 -8.33 -6.22
CA GLN A 83 4.25 -9.62 -6.53
C GLN A 83 3.25 -10.48 -7.32
N GLU A 84 3.71 -11.49 -8.06
CA GLU A 84 2.82 -12.30 -8.91
C GLU A 84 1.79 -13.09 -8.10
N GLU A 85 2.18 -13.53 -6.90
CA GLU A 85 1.36 -14.29 -5.95
C GLU A 85 0.29 -13.45 -5.26
N ASN A 86 0.41 -12.11 -5.33
CA ASN A 86 -0.54 -11.22 -4.68
C ASN A 86 -1.81 -11.05 -5.52
N PRO A 87 -2.98 -10.92 -4.87
CA PRO A 87 -4.22 -10.58 -5.56
C PRO A 87 -4.05 -9.27 -6.35
N CYS A 88 -4.68 -9.21 -7.52
CA CYS A 88 -4.71 -7.97 -8.29
C CYS A 88 -5.65 -6.94 -7.67
N ILE A 89 -5.20 -5.69 -7.65
CA ILE A 89 -5.96 -4.54 -7.15
C ILE A 89 -6.33 -3.66 -8.34
N PHE A 90 -7.61 -3.28 -8.39
CA PHE A 90 -8.13 -2.34 -9.37
C PHE A 90 -8.71 -1.12 -8.65
N TYR A 91 -8.37 0.07 -9.13
CA TYR A 91 -8.87 1.32 -8.59
C TYR A 91 -10.14 1.69 -9.35
N VAL A 92 -11.21 1.96 -8.60
CA VAL A 92 -12.54 2.12 -9.19
C VAL A 92 -13.16 3.42 -8.70
N LYS A 93 -13.79 4.14 -9.63
CA LYS A 93 -14.73 5.22 -9.37
C LYS A 93 -16.13 4.70 -9.62
N VAL A 94 -17.02 4.92 -8.66
CA VAL A 94 -18.45 4.58 -8.76
C VAL A 94 -19.22 5.88 -8.57
N GLU A 95 -20.19 6.12 -9.44
CA GLU A 95 -21.04 7.31 -9.39
C GLU A 95 -22.48 6.89 -9.64
N GLY A 96 -23.41 7.32 -8.79
CA GLY A 96 -24.78 6.87 -8.89
C GLY A 96 -25.62 7.16 -7.66
N SER A 97 -26.82 6.57 -7.64
CA SER A 97 -27.79 6.78 -6.56
C SER A 97 -27.60 5.75 -5.44
N ILE A 98 -27.57 6.21 -4.20
CA ILE A 98 -27.51 5.31 -3.04
C ILE A 98 -28.89 4.68 -2.84
N THR A 99 -28.94 3.35 -2.84
CA THR A 99 -30.19 2.58 -2.68
C THR A 99 -30.27 1.82 -1.37
N ASN A 100 -29.13 1.59 -0.70
CA ASN A 100 -29.08 0.97 0.61
C ASN A 100 -27.87 1.44 1.42
N ILE A 101 -28.04 1.58 2.73
CA ILE A 101 -26.96 1.81 3.70
C ILE A 101 -27.18 0.86 4.88
N ASP A 102 -26.24 -0.07 5.09
CA ASP A 102 -26.10 -0.87 6.30
C ASP A 102 -25.11 -0.20 7.25
N ALA A 103 -25.64 0.60 8.16
CA ALA A 103 -24.86 1.23 9.23
C ALA A 103 -24.80 0.39 10.52
N LYS A 104 -25.46 -0.78 10.56
CA LYS A 104 -25.51 -1.64 11.76
C LYS A 104 -24.37 -2.67 11.77
N SER A 105 -23.95 -3.12 10.60
CA SER A 105 -22.80 -4.02 10.46
C SER A 105 -21.48 -3.30 10.69
N ARG A 106 -20.52 -3.96 11.36
CA ARG A 106 -19.15 -3.44 11.55
C ARG A 106 -18.41 -3.20 10.25
N SER A 107 -18.74 -3.96 9.21
CA SER A 107 -18.13 -3.75 7.90
C SER A 107 -18.63 -2.47 7.24
N GLY A 108 -19.88 -2.07 7.53
CA GLY A 108 -20.58 -0.96 6.86
C GLY A 108 -20.68 -1.17 5.36
N LYS A 109 -21.88 -1.20 4.80
CA LYS A 109 -22.04 -1.36 3.34
C LYS A 109 -23.00 -0.34 2.79
N MET A 110 -22.65 0.18 1.63
CA MET A 110 -23.51 1.05 0.84
C MET A 110 -23.74 0.37 -0.50
N THR A 111 -24.98 0.33 -0.96
CA THR A 111 -25.30 -0.06 -2.33
C THR A 111 -25.54 1.20 -3.15
N ILE A 112 -24.80 1.30 -4.26
CA ILE A 112 -24.93 2.38 -5.24
C ILE A 112 -25.43 1.75 -6.53
N THR A 113 -26.54 2.26 -7.06
CA THR A 113 -26.92 2.00 -8.45
C THR A 113 -26.11 2.96 -9.32
N ASP A 114 -25.09 2.43 -9.97
CA ASP A 114 -24.21 3.15 -10.88
C ASP A 114 -24.98 3.74 -12.07
N ILE A 115 -24.40 4.71 -12.77
CA ILE A 115 -24.99 5.31 -14.00
C ILE A 115 -25.33 4.24 -15.05
N SER A 116 -24.59 3.12 -15.09
CA SER A 116 -24.90 1.96 -15.94
C SER A 116 -26.18 1.19 -15.55
N GLY A 117 -26.77 1.49 -14.40
CA GLY A 117 -27.87 0.72 -13.80
C GLY A 117 -27.41 -0.47 -12.96
N THR A 118 -26.10 -0.74 -12.89
CA THR A 118 -25.54 -1.85 -12.11
C THR A 118 -25.49 -1.51 -10.62
N ASN A 119 -25.89 -2.45 -9.77
CA ASN A 119 -25.75 -2.29 -8.32
C ASN A 119 -24.34 -2.67 -7.87
N ILE A 120 -23.63 -1.71 -7.28
CA ILE A 120 -22.30 -1.86 -6.73
C ILE A 120 -22.36 -1.75 -5.21
N VAL A 121 -21.72 -2.70 -4.51
CA VAL A 121 -21.64 -2.71 -3.05
C VAL A 121 -20.28 -2.17 -2.63
N VAL A 122 -20.29 -1.04 -1.93
CA VAL A 122 -19.09 -0.38 -1.40
C VAL A 122 -19.02 -0.63 0.10
N GLN A 123 -17.88 -1.11 0.58
CA GLN A 123 -17.62 -1.19 2.02
C GLN A 123 -17.19 0.18 2.54
N THR A 124 -17.88 0.68 3.57
CA THR A 124 -17.66 2.03 4.12
C THR A 124 -16.99 2.04 5.49
N GLY A 125 -16.98 0.93 6.23
CA GLY A 125 -16.39 0.84 7.57
C GLY A 125 -17.41 0.99 8.72
N PRO A 126 -16.95 1.06 9.99
CA PRO A 126 -15.62 1.50 10.42
C PRO A 126 -14.54 0.42 10.35
N THR A 127 -14.89 -0.87 10.28
CA THR A 127 -13.91 -1.95 10.17
C THR A 127 -13.69 -2.33 8.72
N LEU A 128 -12.55 -1.94 8.16
CA LEU A 128 -12.06 -2.44 6.88
C LEU A 128 -11.35 -3.76 7.10
N ARG A 129 -11.69 -4.79 6.31
CA ARG A 129 -11.11 -6.13 6.45
C ARG A 129 -10.01 -6.33 5.42
N GLY A 130 -8.94 -7.00 5.84
CA GLY A 130 -7.82 -7.35 4.99
C GLY A 130 -6.84 -6.20 4.80
N THR A 131 -5.96 -6.35 3.83
CA THR A 131 -4.78 -5.51 3.61
C THR A 131 -4.86 -4.67 2.34
N LEU A 132 -6.02 -4.67 1.67
CA LEU A 132 -6.22 -4.03 0.36
C LEU A 132 -5.73 -2.59 0.30
N LEU A 133 -5.99 -1.76 1.31
CA LEU A 133 -5.51 -0.36 1.31
C LEU A 133 -3.99 -0.25 1.39
N ARG A 134 -3.35 -1.11 2.18
CA ARG A 134 -1.88 -1.18 2.27
C ARG A 134 -1.31 -1.66 0.95
N ASP A 135 -1.84 -2.76 0.44
CA ASP A 135 -1.32 -3.45 -0.74
C ASP A 135 -1.62 -2.67 -2.04
N ALA A 136 -2.61 -1.77 -2.03
CA ALA A 136 -2.87 -0.86 -3.12
C ALA A 136 -1.80 0.24 -3.21
N TYR A 137 -1.23 0.68 -2.09
CA TYR A 137 -0.28 1.80 -2.17
C TYR A 137 1.08 1.34 -2.71
N LYS A 138 1.50 1.89 -3.87
CA LYS A 138 2.73 1.47 -4.56
C LYS A 138 4.00 1.88 -3.82
N GLY A 139 3.89 2.84 -2.89
CA GLY A 139 5.00 3.27 -2.02
C GLY A 139 5.18 2.40 -0.78
N ALA A 140 4.35 1.37 -0.60
CA ALA A 140 4.41 0.42 0.51
C ALA A 140 4.85 -0.97 0.04
N SER A 141 5.59 -1.67 0.88
CA SER A 141 5.84 -3.11 0.79
C SER A 141 5.68 -3.68 2.20
N TYR A 142 5.58 -5.00 2.32
CA TYR A 142 5.50 -5.65 3.63
C TYR A 142 6.69 -5.30 4.51
N GLU A 143 7.89 -5.24 3.94
CA GLU A 143 9.16 -4.93 4.61
C GLU A 143 9.20 -3.53 5.26
N HIS A 144 8.27 -2.65 4.88
CA HIS A 144 8.15 -1.31 5.46
C HIS A 144 7.40 -1.28 6.80
N PHE A 145 6.87 -2.42 7.24
CA PHE A 145 6.17 -2.59 8.51
C PHE A 145 7.01 -3.48 9.42
N ASN A 146 7.27 -2.99 10.63
CA ASN A 146 7.96 -3.77 11.65
C ASN A 146 6.96 -4.72 12.29
N ASP A 147 7.38 -5.96 12.55
CA ASP A 147 6.63 -6.93 13.36
C ASP A 147 6.61 -6.52 14.86
#